data_AF-A0A820BD22-F1
#
_entry.id   AF-A0A820BD22-F1
#
_cell.length_a   1.000
_cell.length_b   1.000
_cell.length_c   1.000
_cell.angle_alpha   90.00
_cell.angle_beta   90.00
_cell.angle_gamma   90.00
#
_symmetry.space_group_name_H-M   'P 1'
#
loop_
_entity.id
_entity.type
_entity.pdbx_description
1 polymer ?
#
loop_
_entity_poly.entity_id
_entity_poly.type
_entity_poly.pdbx_seq_one_letter_code
_entity_poly.pdbx_strand_id
1 'polypeptide(L)'
;MAGSGQRRAPGEYINLPSHAAADVDAYFEYRAIVGDDDGGRVFSPEEYEEYKRRVLPMRLHNRLYVSWVNPQGMDCILIGPQHKCLCRHKFSEHKTDFPEIPTERPILISCKQPGCRCVSFEYVANASGTSDPNCRCKHSLDNHNTRPPYKCQKNCNCTGFSAPFTCTCGESANKHITLVESKEEREQRGHPTGYATPYKAM
;
A
#
# COMPACT_ATOMS: atom_id res chain seq x y z
N MET A 1 41.07 -44.91 -4.12
CA MET A 1 39.75 -44.66 -4.74
C MET A 1 39.74 -43.25 -5.27
N ALA A 2 39.48 -43.11 -6.57
CA ALA A 2 39.51 -41.84 -7.28
C ALA A 2 38.35 -40.95 -6.83
N GLY A 3 38.65 -39.80 -6.23
CA GLY A 3 37.71 -38.70 -6.03
C GLY A 3 37.83 -37.74 -7.21
N SER A 4 36.86 -37.80 -8.09
CA SER A 4 36.74 -37.03 -9.32
C SER A 4 36.79 -35.51 -9.07
N GLY A 5 37.89 -34.88 -9.50
CA GLY A 5 37.95 -33.44 -9.70
C GLY A 5 36.97 -33.02 -10.80
N GLN A 6 35.87 -32.40 -10.41
CA GLN A 6 34.97 -31.74 -11.35
C GLN A 6 35.63 -30.46 -11.84
N ARG A 7 36.15 -30.51 -13.06
CA ARG A 7 36.52 -29.31 -13.83
C ARG A 7 35.23 -28.51 -14.07
N ARG A 8 35.12 -27.31 -13.52
CA ARG A 8 34.07 -26.35 -13.89
C ARG A 8 34.59 -25.47 -15.01
N ALA A 9 33.77 -25.27 -16.04
CA ALA A 9 34.05 -24.39 -17.18
C ALA A 9 34.28 -22.93 -16.72
N PRO A 10 35.04 -22.11 -17.48
CA PRO A 10 35.21 -20.70 -17.17
C PRO A 10 33.92 -19.94 -17.51
N GLY A 11 33.01 -19.86 -16.56
CA GLY A 11 31.98 -18.84 -16.53
C GLY A 11 32.54 -17.64 -15.77
N GLU A 12 32.32 -16.42 -16.26
CA GLU A 12 32.62 -15.20 -15.50
C GLU A 12 31.88 -15.26 -14.16
N TYR A 13 32.63 -15.39 -13.07
CA TYR A 13 32.08 -15.29 -11.73
C TYR A 13 31.97 -13.80 -11.38
N ILE A 14 30.74 -13.33 -11.16
CA ILE A 14 30.50 -12.02 -10.57
C ILE A 14 31.01 -12.09 -9.12
N ASN A 15 32.19 -11.52 -8.87
CA ASN A 15 32.71 -11.37 -7.52
C ASN A 15 31.99 -10.20 -6.85
N LEU A 16 31.06 -10.53 -5.94
CA LEU A 16 30.44 -9.54 -5.09
C LEU A 16 31.43 -9.14 -3.97
N PRO A 17 31.57 -7.85 -3.68
CA PRO A 17 32.39 -7.41 -2.57
C PRO A 17 31.79 -7.87 -1.23
N SER A 18 32.62 -7.93 -0.19
CA SER A 18 32.21 -8.39 1.15
C SER A 18 31.10 -7.54 1.80
N HIS A 19 30.92 -6.30 1.36
CA HIS A 19 29.88 -5.38 1.84
C HIS A 19 28.60 -5.39 0.99
N ALA A 20 28.53 -6.20 -0.07
CA ALA A 20 27.38 -6.21 -0.98
C ALA A 20 26.04 -6.49 -0.28
N ALA A 21 26.04 -7.35 0.75
CA ALA A 21 24.83 -7.62 1.53
C ALA A 21 24.37 -6.37 2.32
N ALA A 22 25.30 -5.66 2.95
CA ALA A 22 25.00 -4.46 3.72
C ALA A 22 24.47 -3.32 2.84
N ASP A 23 25.02 -3.16 1.64
CA ASP A 23 24.54 -2.16 0.68
C ASP A 23 23.10 -2.45 0.22
N VAL A 24 22.79 -3.73 0.00
CA VAL A 24 21.45 -4.18 -0.37
C VAL A 24 20.45 -3.89 0.75
N ASP A 25 20.81 -4.21 1.99
CA ASP A 25 19.97 -3.93 3.17
C ASP A 25 19.75 -2.42 3.35
N ALA A 26 20.79 -1.61 3.21
CA ALA A 26 20.71 -0.16 3.28
C ALA A 26 19.79 0.42 2.19
N TYR A 27 19.85 -0.12 0.97
CA TYR A 27 18.96 0.29 -0.12
C TYR A 27 17.50 -0.10 0.14
N PHE A 28 17.24 -1.28 0.72
CA PHE A 28 15.89 -1.67 1.11
C PHE A 28 15.31 -0.76 2.21
N GLU A 29 16.11 -0.41 3.22
CA GLU A 29 15.71 0.55 4.25
C GLU A 29 15.43 1.93 3.65
N TYR A 30 16.34 2.42 2.80
CA TYR A 30 16.14 3.66 2.05
C TYR A 30 14.81 3.64 1.30
N ARG A 31 14.53 2.57 0.55
CA ARG A 31 13.29 2.43 -0.22
C ARG A 31 12.05 2.31 0.68
N ALA A 32 12.16 1.73 1.88
CA ALA A 32 11.07 1.65 2.83
C ALA A 32 10.74 3.00 3.49
N ILE A 33 11.76 3.83 3.74
CA ILE A 33 11.59 5.16 4.35
C ILE A 33 11.22 6.20 3.29
N VAL A 34 11.93 6.26 2.17
CA VAL A 34 11.74 7.28 1.13
C VAL A 34 10.59 6.91 0.18
N GLY A 35 10.47 5.62 -0.17
CA GLY A 35 9.57 5.17 -1.24
C GLY A 35 9.83 5.96 -2.52
N ASP A 36 8.78 6.45 -3.16
CA ASP A 36 8.89 7.24 -4.40
C ASP A 36 9.00 8.77 -4.19
N ASP A 37 9.34 9.25 -2.98
CA ASP A 37 9.43 10.70 -2.71
C ASP A 37 10.73 11.35 -3.23
N ASP A 38 11.68 10.55 -3.72
CA ASP A 38 12.95 11.03 -4.29
C ASP A 38 12.83 11.45 -5.77
N GLY A 39 11.64 11.35 -6.35
CA GLY A 39 11.37 11.75 -7.73
C GLY A 39 12.18 10.96 -8.76
N GLY A 40 12.68 9.77 -8.40
CA GLY A 40 13.51 8.94 -9.25
C GLY A 40 15.02 9.25 -9.20
N ARG A 41 15.46 10.20 -8.35
CA ARG A 41 16.88 10.47 -8.08
C ARG A 41 17.21 10.15 -6.63
N VAL A 42 18.01 9.12 -6.44
CA VAL A 42 18.49 8.71 -5.11
C VAL A 42 19.11 9.90 -4.38
N PHE A 43 18.71 10.11 -3.13
CA PHE A 43 19.25 11.18 -2.28
C PHE A 43 20.74 11.00 -2.00
N SER A 44 21.44 12.11 -1.81
CA SER A 44 22.75 12.08 -1.17
C SER A 44 22.64 11.62 0.29
N PRO A 45 23.73 11.15 0.91
CA PRO A 45 23.73 10.79 2.32
C PRO A 45 23.21 11.92 3.22
N GLU A 46 23.58 13.17 2.94
CA GLU A 46 23.15 14.36 3.68
C GLU A 46 21.64 14.63 3.50
N GLU A 47 21.16 14.58 2.25
CA GLU A 47 19.73 14.73 1.92
C GLU A 47 18.88 13.65 2.61
N TYR A 48 19.37 12.41 2.67
CA TYR A 48 18.69 11.29 3.32
C TYR A 48 18.62 11.46 4.85
N GLU A 49 19.70 11.90 5.50
CA GLU A 49 19.69 12.17 6.94
C GLU A 49 18.74 13.31 7.31
N GLU A 50 18.72 14.39 6.53
CA GLU A 50 17.77 15.49 6.73
C GLU A 50 16.33 15.01 6.54
N TYR A 51 16.08 14.21 5.50
CA TYR A 51 14.79 13.60 5.25
C TYR A 51 14.31 12.78 6.46
N LYS A 52 15.17 11.89 6.98
CA LYS A 52 14.88 11.08 8.18
C LYS A 52 14.53 11.94 9.39
N ARG A 53 15.32 12.97 9.70
CA ARG A 53 15.04 13.86 10.84
C ARG A 53 13.65 14.49 10.77
N ARG A 54 13.18 14.79 9.57
CA ARG A 54 11.85 15.37 9.35
C ARG A 54 10.73 14.34 9.40
N VAL A 55 10.87 13.20 8.71
CA VAL A 55 9.74 12.27 8.50
C VAL A 55 9.58 11.23 9.60
N LEU A 56 10.67 10.75 10.22
CA LEU A 56 10.57 9.64 11.18
C LEU A 56 9.75 10.03 12.42
N PRO A 57 9.99 11.18 13.09
CA PRO A 57 9.20 11.55 14.27
C PRO A 57 7.72 11.74 13.93
N MET A 58 7.45 12.40 12.79
CA MET A 58 6.09 12.62 12.29
C MET A 58 5.38 11.29 12.04
N ARG A 59 6.02 10.32 11.36
CA ARG A 59 5.40 9.01 11.08
C ARG A 59 5.22 8.17 12.32
N LEU A 60 6.10 8.27 13.31
CA LEU A 60 5.95 7.54 14.56
C LEU A 60 4.76 8.05 15.38
N HIS A 61 4.48 9.36 15.32
CA HIS A 61 3.37 9.98 16.04
C HIS A 61 2.04 9.94 15.26
N ASN A 62 2.07 10.34 14.00
CA ASN A 62 0.88 10.55 13.16
C ASN A 62 0.63 9.40 12.17
N ARG A 63 1.03 8.18 12.53
CA ARG A 63 0.78 7.01 11.69
C ARG A 63 -0.72 6.80 11.52
N LEU A 64 -1.13 6.62 10.26
CA LEU A 64 -2.48 6.17 9.94
C LEU A 64 -2.51 4.66 9.76
N TYR A 65 -3.54 4.03 10.31
CA TYR A 65 -3.84 2.62 10.11
C TYR A 65 -4.94 2.52 9.07
N VAL A 66 -4.70 1.73 8.03
CA VAL A 66 -5.65 1.52 6.95
C VAL A 66 -6.00 0.05 6.88
N SER A 67 -7.28 -0.25 7.00
CA SER A 67 -7.80 -1.61 7.06
C SER A 67 -9.03 -1.76 6.17
N TRP A 68 -9.22 -2.96 5.65
CA TRP A 68 -10.43 -3.34 4.95
C TRP A 68 -11.31 -4.13 5.92
N VAL A 69 -12.35 -3.47 6.40
CA VAL A 69 -13.10 -3.86 7.60
C VAL A 69 -14.48 -4.36 7.21
N ASN A 70 -14.90 -5.49 7.78
CA ASN A 70 -16.24 -6.03 7.56
C ASN A 70 -17.30 -5.29 8.40
N PRO A 71 -18.62 -5.52 8.17
CA PRO A 71 -19.68 -4.88 8.95
C PRO A 71 -19.64 -5.17 10.46
N GLN A 72 -18.97 -6.25 10.88
CA GLN A 72 -18.80 -6.64 12.27
C GLN A 72 -17.58 -5.97 12.94
N GLY A 73 -16.84 -5.14 12.21
CA GLY A 73 -15.68 -4.42 12.73
C GLY A 73 -14.37 -5.23 12.72
N MET A 74 -14.32 -6.39 12.06
CA MET A 74 -13.11 -7.19 11.89
C MET A 74 -12.27 -6.69 10.71
N ASP A 75 -10.98 -6.48 10.96
CA ASP A 75 -9.98 -6.20 9.92
C ASP A 75 -9.72 -7.47 9.09
N CYS A 76 -10.32 -7.56 7.91
CA CYS A 76 -10.11 -8.70 7.02
C CYS A 76 -8.79 -8.60 6.25
N ILE A 77 -8.36 -7.37 5.92
CA ILE A 77 -7.07 -7.11 5.24
C ILE A 77 -6.45 -5.86 5.86
N LEU A 78 -5.16 -5.93 6.19
CA LEU A 78 -4.35 -4.76 6.54
C LEU A 78 -3.72 -4.18 5.27
N ILE A 79 -3.94 -2.89 5.02
CA ILE A 79 -3.49 -2.24 3.80
C ILE A 79 -2.02 -1.84 3.96
N GLY A 80 -1.14 -2.61 3.34
CA GLY A 80 0.27 -2.26 3.13
C GLY A 80 0.53 -1.44 1.85
N PRO A 81 1.78 -0.99 1.65
CA PRO A 81 2.16 0.02 0.65
C PRO A 81 1.91 -0.39 -0.80
N GLN A 82 1.93 -1.70 -1.11
CA GLN A 82 1.75 -2.21 -2.47
C GLN A 82 0.28 -2.46 -2.86
N HIS A 83 -0.67 -2.36 -1.92
CA HIS A 83 -2.09 -2.54 -2.24
C HIS A 83 -2.56 -1.41 -3.16
N LYS A 84 -3.41 -1.77 -4.12
CA LYS A 84 -3.91 -0.84 -5.13
C LYS A 84 -5.22 -0.22 -4.70
N CYS A 85 -5.31 1.08 -4.96
CA CYS A 85 -6.55 1.85 -4.91
C CYS A 85 -7.41 1.52 -6.14
N LEU A 86 -8.69 1.90 -6.09
CA LEU A 86 -9.59 1.95 -7.25
C LEU A 86 -9.01 2.72 -8.44
N CYS A 87 -8.15 3.72 -8.19
CA CYS A 87 -7.42 4.44 -9.24
C CYS A 87 -6.19 3.70 -9.79
N ARG A 88 -5.95 2.45 -9.36
CA ARG A 88 -4.83 1.56 -9.70
C ARG A 88 -3.46 1.95 -9.17
N HIS A 89 -3.34 3.12 -8.56
CA HIS A 89 -2.14 3.54 -7.86
C HIS A 89 -2.02 2.84 -6.51
N LYS A 90 -0.77 2.64 -6.08
CA LYS A 90 -0.41 2.00 -4.83
C LYS A 90 -0.77 2.88 -3.65
N PHE A 91 -0.96 2.28 -2.48
CA PHE A 91 -1.19 3.01 -1.25
C PHE A 91 -0.02 3.97 -0.93
N SER A 92 1.23 3.56 -1.21
CA SER A 92 2.43 4.43 -1.06
C SER A 92 2.45 5.67 -1.95
N GLU A 93 1.65 5.68 -3.02
CA GLU A 93 1.49 6.79 -3.97
C GLU A 93 0.36 7.75 -3.55
N HIS A 94 -0.29 7.51 -2.41
CA HIS A 94 -1.26 8.42 -1.80
C HIS A 94 -0.61 9.24 -0.67
N LYS A 95 -1.30 10.29 -0.23
CA LYS A 95 -0.86 11.15 0.88
C LYS A 95 -1.07 10.40 2.20
N THR A 96 -0.10 9.60 2.60
CA THR A 96 -0.12 8.84 3.86
C THR A 96 0.53 9.57 5.02
N ASP A 97 1.37 10.55 4.72
CA ASP A 97 2.11 11.33 5.70
C ASP A 97 1.35 12.62 6.04
N PHE A 98 1.05 12.81 7.32
CA PHE A 98 0.33 13.98 7.84
C PHE A 98 1.13 14.64 8.96
N PRO A 99 1.46 15.95 8.86
CA PRO A 99 2.07 16.71 9.95
C PRO A 99 1.18 16.78 11.19
N GLU A 100 -0.14 16.80 10.98
CA GLU A 100 -1.18 16.73 12.00
C GLU A 100 -2.32 15.88 11.46
N ILE A 101 -2.85 14.97 12.28
CA ILE A 101 -3.98 14.11 11.89
C ILE A 101 -5.24 14.98 11.79
N PRO A 102 -5.97 14.98 10.64
CA PRO A 102 -7.22 15.71 10.52
C PRO A 102 -8.23 15.26 11.59
N THR A 103 -9.04 16.18 12.12
CA THR A 103 -10.12 15.86 13.07
C THR A 103 -11.40 15.41 12.36
N GLU A 104 -11.62 15.84 11.13
CA GLU A 104 -12.77 15.43 10.31
C GLU A 104 -12.67 13.96 9.88
N ARG A 105 -13.82 13.28 9.80
CA ARG A 105 -13.92 11.88 9.39
C ARG A 105 -14.80 11.73 8.14
N PRO A 106 -14.43 10.85 7.19
CA PRO A 106 -13.23 10.00 7.17
C PRO A 106 -11.95 10.79 6.83
N ILE A 107 -10.79 10.30 7.28
CA ILE A 107 -9.49 10.87 6.88
C ILE A 107 -9.26 10.55 5.38
N LEU A 108 -9.20 11.59 4.56
CA LEU A 108 -9.04 11.43 3.11
C LEU A 108 -7.56 11.29 2.74
N ILE A 109 -7.19 10.15 2.17
CA ILE A 109 -5.84 9.84 1.70
C ILE A 109 -5.83 10.04 0.18
N SER A 110 -5.62 11.27 -0.28
CA SER A 110 -5.65 11.62 -1.71
C SER A 110 -4.45 11.07 -2.49
N CYS A 111 -4.63 10.70 -3.76
CA CYS A 111 -3.53 10.25 -4.62
C CYS A 111 -2.59 11.40 -5.03
N LYS A 112 -1.28 11.14 -5.04
CA LYS A 112 -0.24 12.10 -5.45
C LYS A 112 0.07 12.06 -6.94
N GLN A 113 -0.44 11.06 -7.66
CA GLN A 113 -0.12 10.86 -9.08
C GLN A 113 -0.73 11.96 -9.96
N PRO A 114 0.04 12.54 -10.91
CA PRO A 114 -0.43 13.63 -11.75
C PRO A 114 -1.71 13.27 -12.52
N GLY A 115 -2.72 14.12 -12.43
CA GLY A 115 -3.99 13.94 -13.15
C GLY A 115 -4.94 12.90 -12.53
N CYS A 116 -4.55 12.22 -11.45
CA CYS A 116 -5.46 11.31 -10.74
C CYS A 116 -6.58 12.10 -10.04
N ARG A 117 -7.82 11.58 -10.11
CA ARG A 117 -9.02 12.25 -9.59
C ARG A 117 -9.74 11.49 -8.47
N CYS A 118 -9.12 10.45 -7.90
CA CYS A 118 -9.71 9.77 -6.75
C CYS A 118 -9.82 10.71 -5.56
N VAL A 119 -10.85 10.50 -4.73
CA VAL A 119 -11.11 11.33 -3.55
C VAL A 119 -10.24 10.89 -2.37
N SER A 120 -10.18 9.58 -2.15
CA SER A 120 -9.38 8.93 -1.11
C SER A 120 -8.91 7.57 -1.61
N PHE A 121 -8.00 6.95 -0.88
CA PHE A 121 -7.63 5.57 -1.07
C PHE A 121 -8.84 4.66 -0.82
N GLU A 122 -9.22 3.87 -1.82
CA GLU A 122 -10.29 2.88 -1.75
C GLU A 122 -9.73 1.53 -2.18
N TYR A 123 -9.65 0.58 -1.26
CA TYR A 123 -9.06 -0.72 -1.54
C TYR A 123 -9.95 -1.57 -2.43
N VAL A 124 -9.36 -2.12 -3.50
CA VAL A 124 -10.02 -3.08 -4.38
C VAL A 124 -9.59 -4.48 -3.99
N ALA A 125 -10.39 -5.13 -3.16
CA ALA A 125 -10.14 -6.49 -2.75
C ALA A 125 -10.21 -7.42 -3.96
N ASN A 126 -9.24 -8.33 -4.09
CA ASN A 126 -9.18 -9.34 -5.14
C ASN A 126 -9.19 -10.74 -4.54
N ALA A 127 -9.95 -11.67 -5.13
CA ALA A 127 -10.08 -13.02 -4.58
C ALA A 127 -8.82 -13.89 -4.78
N SER A 128 -8.03 -13.59 -5.82
CA SER A 128 -6.89 -14.42 -6.24
C SER A 128 -5.52 -13.74 -6.11
N GLY A 129 -5.46 -12.50 -5.58
CA GLY A 129 -4.20 -11.75 -5.42
C GLY A 129 -3.53 -11.27 -6.72
N THR A 130 -3.81 -11.90 -7.86
CA THR A 130 -3.08 -11.72 -9.13
C THR A 130 -3.76 -10.78 -10.11
N SER A 131 -5.09 -10.75 -10.14
CA SER A 131 -5.87 -9.94 -11.08
C SER A 131 -6.93 -9.12 -10.35
N ASP A 132 -7.17 -7.91 -10.85
CA ASP A 132 -8.26 -7.07 -10.36
C ASP A 132 -9.59 -7.75 -10.73
N PRO A 133 -10.56 -7.87 -9.80
CA PRO A 133 -11.82 -8.49 -10.12
C PRO A 133 -12.63 -7.60 -11.04
N ASN A 134 -13.37 -8.22 -11.96
CA ASN A 134 -14.42 -7.53 -12.68
C ASN A 134 -15.54 -7.17 -11.71
N CYS A 135 -16.21 -6.05 -11.99
CA CYS A 135 -17.44 -5.69 -11.29
C CYS A 135 -18.54 -6.73 -11.56
N ARG A 136 -19.61 -6.75 -10.76
CA ARG A 136 -20.84 -7.52 -11.03
C ARG A 136 -21.41 -7.29 -12.43
N CYS A 137 -21.17 -6.12 -13.03
CA CYS A 137 -21.53 -5.83 -14.42
C CYS A 137 -20.61 -6.46 -15.47
N LYS A 138 -19.61 -7.26 -15.05
CA LYS A 138 -18.56 -7.92 -15.85
C LYS A 138 -17.54 -6.98 -16.51
N HIS A 139 -17.62 -5.68 -16.27
CA HIS A 139 -16.61 -4.73 -16.74
C HIS A 139 -15.44 -4.63 -15.76
N SER A 140 -14.26 -4.35 -16.31
CA SER A 140 -13.04 -4.14 -15.52
C SER A 140 -13.14 -2.89 -14.65
N LEU A 141 -12.20 -2.78 -13.70
CA LEU A 141 -12.02 -1.63 -12.83
C LEU A 141 -11.87 -0.31 -13.62
N ASP A 142 -11.15 -0.35 -14.75
CA ASP A 142 -10.88 0.82 -15.60
C ASP A 142 -12.15 1.47 -16.17
N ASN A 143 -13.22 0.69 -16.27
CA ASN A 143 -14.49 1.17 -16.76
C ASN A 143 -15.31 1.86 -15.66
N HIS A 144 -14.77 2.05 -14.46
CA HIS A 144 -15.46 2.68 -13.33
C HIS A 144 -14.76 3.99 -12.93
N ASN A 145 -15.56 4.98 -12.55
CA ASN A 145 -15.03 6.24 -12.05
C ASN A 145 -14.30 6.03 -10.72
N THR A 146 -13.26 6.83 -10.48
CA THR A 146 -12.47 6.82 -9.23
C THR A 146 -13.10 7.64 -8.10
N ARG A 147 -14.31 8.17 -8.33
CA ARG A 147 -15.07 8.97 -7.37
C ARG A 147 -16.38 8.26 -7.03
N PRO A 148 -16.82 8.28 -5.76
CA PRO A 148 -18.12 7.77 -5.37
C PRO A 148 -19.24 8.37 -6.24
N PRO A 149 -20.24 7.58 -6.67
CA PRO A 149 -20.50 6.18 -6.28
C PRO A 149 -19.77 5.16 -7.17
N TYR A 150 -18.66 5.54 -7.82
CA TYR A 150 -17.82 4.66 -8.64
C TYR A 150 -18.57 4.08 -9.86
N LYS A 151 -19.42 4.90 -10.49
CA LYS A 151 -20.27 4.45 -11.61
C LYS A 151 -19.46 3.90 -12.77
N CYS A 152 -20.00 2.88 -13.43
CA CYS A 152 -19.44 2.39 -14.68
C CYS A 152 -19.73 3.33 -15.84
N GLN A 153 -18.77 3.43 -16.76
CA GLN A 153 -18.80 4.27 -17.95
C GLN A 153 -19.34 3.53 -19.19
N LYS A 154 -19.56 2.21 -19.10
CA LYS A 154 -20.05 1.36 -20.21
C LYS A 154 -21.57 1.25 -20.29
N ASN A 155 -22.30 2.25 -19.78
CA ASN A 155 -23.77 2.30 -19.76
C ASN A 155 -24.43 1.01 -19.19
N CYS A 156 -24.02 0.59 -17.98
CA CYS A 156 -24.72 -0.45 -17.22
C CYS A 156 -25.59 0.08 -16.08
N ASN A 157 -26.53 -0.75 -15.62
CA ASN A 157 -27.41 -0.47 -14.47
C ASN A 157 -26.73 -0.70 -13.10
N CYS A 158 -25.41 -0.88 -13.10
CA CYS A 158 -24.57 -1.01 -11.93
C CYS A 158 -24.53 0.33 -11.17
N THR A 159 -24.75 0.30 -9.85
CA THR A 159 -24.74 1.53 -9.02
C THR A 159 -23.34 2.03 -8.73
N GLY A 160 -22.34 1.16 -8.82
CA GLY A 160 -20.94 1.41 -8.55
C GLY A 160 -20.09 0.16 -8.78
N PHE A 161 -18.77 0.28 -8.63
CA PHE A 161 -17.90 -0.88 -8.64
C PHE A 161 -18.28 -1.85 -7.52
N SER A 162 -18.44 -3.13 -7.86
CA SER A 162 -18.84 -4.16 -6.91
C SER A 162 -18.15 -5.49 -7.22
N ALA A 163 -17.24 -5.92 -6.35
CA ALA A 163 -16.52 -7.17 -6.48
C ALA A 163 -17.45 -8.38 -6.17
N PRO A 164 -17.63 -9.34 -7.09
CA PRO A 164 -18.60 -10.43 -6.97
C PRO A 164 -18.01 -11.65 -6.23
N PHE A 165 -17.39 -11.45 -5.07
CA PHE A 165 -16.87 -12.55 -4.26
C PHE A 165 -17.23 -12.39 -2.77
N THR A 166 -17.09 -13.49 -2.05
CA THR A 166 -17.29 -13.59 -0.60
C THR A 166 -15.92 -13.62 0.07
N CYS A 167 -15.70 -12.73 1.04
CA CYS A 167 -14.49 -12.73 1.86
C CYS A 167 -14.42 -14.01 2.70
N THR A 168 -13.21 -14.40 3.12
CA THR A 168 -13.00 -15.53 4.04
C THR A 168 -13.70 -15.35 5.39
N CYS A 169 -14.06 -14.12 5.77
CA CYS A 169 -14.88 -13.85 6.95
C CYS A 169 -16.38 -14.22 6.77
N GLY A 170 -16.79 -14.63 5.56
CA GLY A 170 -18.17 -15.02 5.22
C GLY A 170 -19.04 -13.89 4.67
N GLU A 171 -18.60 -12.64 4.77
CA GLU A 171 -19.34 -11.49 4.24
C GLU A 171 -19.00 -11.18 2.78
N SER A 172 -19.94 -10.54 2.06
CA SER A 172 -19.67 -10.07 0.70
C SER A 172 -18.58 -8.99 0.72
N ALA A 173 -17.65 -9.04 -0.24
CA ALA A 173 -16.60 -8.04 -0.38
C ALA A 173 -17.14 -6.60 -0.42
N ASN A 174 -18.32 -6.40 -1.01
CA ASN A 174 -18.93 -5.07 -1.15
C ASN A 174 -19.47 -4.48 0.15
N LYS A 175 -19.59 -5.29 1.21
CA LYS A 175 -20.00 -4.81 2.53
C LYS A 175 -18.82 -4.31 3.37
N HIS A 176 -17.60 -4.53 2.89
CA HIS A 176 -16.43 -4.04 3.59
C HIS A 176 -16.17 -2.59 3.20
N ILE A 177 -15.57 -1.85 4.13
CA ILE A 177 -15.16 -0.48 3.92
C ILE A 177 -13.66 -0.35 4.09
N THR A 178 -13.06 0.58 3.36
CA THR A 178 -11.69 1.02 3.63
C THR A 178 -11.74 1.99 4.82
N LEU A 179 -11.36 1.52 6.01
CA LEU A 179 -11.29 2.31 7.22
C LEU A 179 -9.89 2.93 7.36
N VAL A 180 -9.85 4.23 7.62
CA VAL A 180 -8.62 4.97 7.94
C VAL A 180 -8.79 5.53 9.35
N GLU A 181 -7.87 5.20 10.25
CA GLU A 181 -7.93 5.55 11.66
C GLU A 181 -6.56 5.98 12.20
N SER A 182 -6.55 6.85 13.21
CA SER A 182 -5.34 7.15 13.99
C SER A 182 -4.97 5.99 14.91
N LYS A 183 -3.80 6.10 15.55
CA LYS A 183 -3.39 5.13 16.57
C LYS A 183 -4.39 5.04 17.72
N GLU A 184 -4.83 6.19 18.23
CA GLU A 184 -5.76 6.30 19.36
C GLU A 184 -7.12 5.70 19.01
N GLU A 185 -7.62 5.95 17.79
CA GLU A 185 -8.89 5.39 17.32
C GLU A 185 -8.83 3.87 17.19
N ARG A 186 -7.70 3.34 16.71
CA ARG A 186 -7.47 1.91 16.59
C ARG A 186 -7.43 1.22 17.96
N GLU A 187 -6.76 1.84 18.93
CA GLU A 187 -6.71 1.37 20.31
C GLU A 187 -8.10 1.41 20.96
N GLN A 188 -8.89 2.46 20.73
CA GLN A 188 -10.28 2.56 21.21
C GLN A 188 -11.18 1.49 20.59
N ARG A 189 -10.94 1.13 19.32
CA ARG A 189 -11.59 0.00 18.64
C ARG A 189 -11.07 -1.37 19.12
N GLY A 190 -10.10 -1.41 20.04
CA GLY A 190 -9.54 -2.63 20.62
C GLY A 190 -8.64 -3.41 19.66
N HIS A 191 -8.09 -2.76 18.63
CA HIS A 191 -7.24 -3.40 17.63
C HIS A 191 -5.75 -3.15 17.89
N PRO A 192 -4.86 -4.11 17.57
CA PRO A 192 -3.44 -3.98 17.84
C PRO A 192 -2.78 -2.95 16.89
N THR A 193 -1.91 -2.12 17.44
CA THR A 193 -1.15 -1.08 16.70
C THR A 193 0.22 -1.57 16.23
N GLY A 194 0.67 -2.73 16.71
CA GLY A 194 1.98 -3.30 16.40
C GLY A 194 3.16 -2.42 16.85
N TYR A 195 4.33 -2.68 16.27
CA TYR A 195 5.52 -1.86 16.49
C TYR A 195 5.40 -0.51 15.78
N ALA A 196 6.00 0.52 16.37
CA ALA A 196 6.13 1.82 15.74
C ALA A 196 7.12 1.72 14.58
N THR A 197 6.60 1.71 13.34
CA THR A 197 7.40 1.61 12.12
C THR A 197 7.46 2.97 11.43
N PRO A 198 8.66 3.47 11.09
CA PRO A 198 8.79 4.78 10.46
C PRO A 198 8.74 4.72 8.92
N TYR A 199 8.35 3.56 8.38
CA TYR A 199 8.26 3.32 6.95
C TYR A 199 7.06 4.02 6.33
N LYS A 200 7.18 4.34 5.05
CA LYS A 200 6.14 5.01 4.29
C LYS A 200 4.96 4.08 4.06
N ALA A 201 3.76 4.55 4.35
CA ALA A 201 2.50 3.85 4.05
C ALA A 201 2.41 2.45 4.68
N MET A 202 2.90 2.31 5.91
CA MET A 202 2.88 1.08 6.72
C MET A 202 2.15 1.31 8.03
#